data_AF-A0A437NYG1-F1
#
_entry.id   AF-A0A437NYG1-F1
#
_cell.length_a   1.000
_cell.length_b   1.000
_cell.length_c   1.000
_cell.angle_alpha   90.00
_cell.angle_beta   90.00
_cell.angle_gamma   90.00
#
_symmetry.space_group_name_H-M   'P 1'
#
loop_
_entity.id
_entity.type
_entity.pdbx_description
1 polymer ?
#
loop_
_entity_poly.entity_id
_entity_poly.type
_entity_poly.pdbx_seq_one_letter_code
_entity_poly.pdbx_strand_id
1 'polypeptide(L)'
;MSEARITVERGAMGRVAYARIAPNEDLVQGVEKLCLAEGFRNAFVRGALGSLVDACLGTIDGRYQHVRGPAVEIVSLAGEVRSTPDGSVRAALTGVVADPEGNVHGGPFVAGANTICMTFEVTLEEWLPEAASA
;
A
#
# COMPACT_ATOMS: atom_id res chain seq x y z
N MET A 1 3.57 27.62 0.27
CA MET A 1 2.53 26.59 0.02
C MET A 1 2.23 26.62 -1.46
N SER A 2 2.68 25.62 -2.22
CA SER A 2 2.33 25.51 -3.64
C SER A 2 0.83 25.24 -3.74
N GLU A 3 0.11 26.01 -4.55
CA GLU A 3 -1.28 25.71 -4.91
C GLU A 3 -1.31 24.31 -5.53
N ALA A 4 -1.89 23.35 -4.81
CA ALA A 4 -2.08 22.01 -5.32
C ALA A 4 -3.10 22.09 -6.47
N ARG A 5 -2.59 22.11 -7.71
CA ARG A 5 -3.41 22.03 -8.90
C ARG A 5 -4.05 20.64 -8.96
N ILE A 6 -5.38 20.58 -8.89
CA ILE A 6 -6.12 19.32 -9.05
C ILE A 6 -5.82 18.79 -10.45
N THR A 7 -5.22 17.62 -10.53
CA THR A 7 -4.98 16.90 -11.79
C THR A 7 -5.98 15.76 -11.86
N VAL A 8 -6.75 15.68 -12.96
CA VAL A 8 -7.74 14.62 -13.18
C VAL A 8 -7.20 13.66 -14.22
N GLU A 9 -7.00 12.40 -13.84
CA GLU A 9 -6.67 11.31 -14.74
C GLU A 9 -7.95 10.53 -15.09
N ARG A 10 -8.17 10.27 -16.37
CA ARG A 10 -9.29 9.45 -16.87
C ARG A 10 -8.77 8.07 -17.24
N GLY A 11 -9.65 7.09 -17.23
CA GLY A 11 -9.29 5.69 -17.43
C GLY A 11 -10.44 4.76 -17.13
N ALA A 12 -10.15 3.46 -17.17
CA ALA A 12 -11.09 2.39 -16.86
C ALA A 12 -10.53 1.45 -15.78
N MET A 13 -11.43 0.84 -15.03
CA MET A 13 -11.07 -0.30 -14.18
C MET A 13 -10.88 -1.55 -15.03
N GLY A 14 -9.82 -2.30 -14.74
CA GLY A 14 -9.44 -3.52 -15.44
C GLY A 14 -9.71 -4.77 -14.60
N ARG A 15 -8.70 -5.65 -14.56
CA ARG A 15 -8.75 -6.93 -13.83
C ARG A 15 -8.73 -6.72 -12.31
N VAL A 16 -9.24 -7.70 -11.57
CA VAL A 16 -9.16 -7.75 -10.11
C VAL A 16 -8.30 -8.93 -9.69
N ALA A 17 -7.37 -8.70 -8.75
CA ALA A 17 -6.56 -9.73 -8.12
C ALA A 17 -6.83 -9.73 -6.61
N TYR A 18 -7.21 -10.89 -6.08
CA TYR A 18 -7.21 -11.15 -4.65
C TYR A 18 -6.00 -12.03 -4.32
N ALA A 19 -5.25 -11.66 -3.29
CA ALA A 19 -4.08 -12.41 -2.88
C ALA A 19 -3.95 -12.47 -1.37
N ARG A 20 -3.25 -13.51 -0.92
CA ARG A 20 -2.75 -13.64 0.44
C ARG A 20 -1.22 -13.64 0.40
N ILE A 21 -0.61 -12.67 1.06
CA ILE A 21 0.84 -12.54 1.20
C ILE A 21 1.25 -13.21 2.52
N ALA A 22 2.28 -14.04 2.44
CA ALA A 22 2.75 -14.90 3.52
C ALA A 22 3.48 -14.10 4.63
N PRO A 23 3.63 -14.69 5.84
CA PRO A 23 4.53 -14.17 6.86
C PRO A 23 5.94 -13.89 6.35
N ASN A 24 6.62 -12.95 7.00
CA ASN A 24 8.00 -12.54 6.73
C ASN A 24 8.24 -11.82 5.39
N GLU A 25 7.19 -11.59 4.60
CA GLU A 25 7.23 -10.64 3.50
C GLU A 25 6.98 -9.21 4.01
N ASP A 26 7.49 -8.20 3.31
CA ASP A 26 7.16 -6.81 3.58
C ASP A 26 5.82 -6.43 2.94
N LEU A 27 5.00 -5.67 3.64
CA LEU A 27 3.69 -5.19 3.20
C LEU A 27 3.74 -4.46 1.86
N VAL A 28 4.61 -3.44 1.76
CA VAL A 28 4.65 -2.55 0.58
C VAL A 28 5.26 -3.28 -0.60
N GLN A 29 6.41 -3.92 -0.39
CA GLN A 29 7.08 -4.68 -1.44
C GLN A 29 6.26 -5.91 -1.88
N GLY A 30 5.50 -6.52 -0.97
CA GLY A 30 4.59 -7.61 -1.29
C GLY A 30 3.50 -7.20 -2.26
N VAL A 31 2.91 -6.01 -2.08
CA VAL A 31 1.95 -5.43 -3.03
C VAL A 31 2.59 -5.13 -4.39
N GLU A 32 3.81 -4.59 -4.40
CA GLU A 32 4.56 -4.36 -5.65
C GLU A 32 4.86 -5.67 -6.40
N LYS A 33 5.33 -6.70 -5.69
CA LYS A 33 5.57 -8.05 -6.25
C LYS A 33 4.29 -8.65 -6.83
N LEU A 34 3.15 -8.49 -6.14
CA LEU A 34 1.86 -8.96 -6.63
C LEU A 34 1.46 -8.26 -7.94
N CYS A 35 1.59 -6.93 -8.01
CA CYS A 35 1.33 -6.20 -9.26
C CYS A 35 2.23 -6.67 -10.40
N LEU A 36 3.52 -6.91 -10.13
CA LEU A 36 4.45 -7.41 -11.15
C LEU A 36 4.06 -8.82 -11.64
N ALA A 37 3.63 -9.71 -10.74
CA ALA A 37 3.21 -11.07 -11.08
C ALA A 37 1.95 -11.08 -11.96
N GLU A 38 0.98 -10.22 -11.67
CA GLU A 38 -0.29 -10.11 -12.43
C GLU A 38 -0.17 -9.22 -13.68
N GLY A 39 0.96 -8.52 -13.84
CA GLY A 39 1.19 -7.56 -14.91
C GLY A 39 0.39 -6.27 -14.76
N PHE A 40 0.02 -5.88 -13.54
CA PHE A 40 -0.65 -4.61 -13.26
C PHE A 40 0.37 -3.48 -13.24
N ARG A 41 0.21 -2.53 -14.18
CA ARG A 41 1.08 -1.34 -14.23
C ARG A 41 0.59 -0.22 -13.32
N ASN A 42 -0.72 -0.12 -13.15
CA ASN A 42 -1.35 0.74 -12.15
C ASN A 42 -2.45 -0.07 -11.48
N ALA A 43 -2.66 0.12 -10.18
CA ALA A 43 -3.73 -0.54 -9.45
C ALA A 43 -4.16 0.26 -8.23
N PHE A 44 -5.43 0.17 -7.88
CA PHE A 44 -5.95 0.65 -6.60
C PHE A 44 -6.07 -0.50 -5.60
N VAL A 45 -5.76 -0.23 -4.33
CA VAL A 45 -6.14 -1.13 -3.26
C VAL A 45 -7.62 -0.93 -2.95
N ARG A 46 -8.41 -2.00 -3.06
CA ARG A 46 -9.86 -1.99 -2.79
C ARG A 46 -10.22 -2.44 -1.39
N GLY A 47 -9.36 -3.24 -0.78
CA GLY A 47 -9.52 -3.69 0.59
C GLY A 47 -8.31 -4.50 0.98
N ALA A 48 -7.95 -4.42 2.26
CA ALA A 48 -6.91 -5.25 2.81
C ALA A 48 -7.14 -5.49 4.30
N LEU A 49 -6.65 -6.62 4.79
CA LEU A 49 -6.59 -6.96 6.20
C LEU A 49 -5.30 -7.73 6.47
N GLY A 50 -4.78 -7.65 7.68
CA GLY A 50 -3.62 -8.43 8.04
C GLY A 50 -2.91 -7.91 9.28
N SER A 51 -1.86 -8.61 9.65
CA SER A 51 -1.06 -8.28 10.83
C SER A 51 0.41 -8.12 10.48
N LEU A 52 1.08 -7.24 11.21
CA LEU A 52 2.49 -6.92 11.09
C LEU A 52 3.23 -7.31 12.38
N VAL A 53 4.51 -7.64 12.26
CA VAL A 53 5.35 -7.93 13.44
C VAL A 53 5.47 -6.67 14.30
N ASP A 54 5.88 -5.59 13.66
CA ASP A 54 5.84 -4.21 14.11
C ASP A 54 5.35 -3.35 12.93
N ALA A 55 4.93 -2.11 13.15
CA ALA A 55 4.66 -1.17 12.07
C ALA A 55 5.64 0.02 12.08
N CYS A 56 5.94 0.51 10.88
CA CYS A 56 6.70 1.73 10.67
C CYS A 56 5.92 2.64 9.73
N LEU A 57 5.43 3.75 10.29
CA LEU A 57 4.59 4.73 9.60
C LEU A 57 5.38 6.03 9.42
N GLY A 58 5.29 6.67 8.25
CA GLY A 58 5.82 8.01 8.06
C GLY A 58 4.99 9.07 8.78
N THR A 59 5.63 10.19 9.13
CA THR A 59 4.98 11.34 9.76
C THR A 59 5.06 12.57 8.85
N ILE A 60 4.21 13.58 9.09
CA ILE A 60 4.15 14.80 8.27
C ILE A 60 5.47 15.61 8.27
N ASP A 61 6.27 15.49 9.33
CA ASP A 61 7.58 16.13 9.45
C ASP A 61 8.72 15.30 8.83
N GLY A 62 8.38 14.27 8.05
CA GLY A 62 9.34 13.42 7.33
C GLY A 62 10.11 12.46 8.23
N ARG A 63 9.64 12.23 9.46
CA ARG A 63 10.16 11.21 10.37
C ARG A 63 9.35 9.92 10.23
N TYR A 64 9.65 8.98 11.11
CA TYR A 64 8.96 7.70 11.22
C TYR A 64 8.46 7.50 12.64
N GLN A 65 7.26 6.96 12.75
CA GLN A 65 6.66 6.44 13.97
C GLN A 65 6.74 4.91 13.93
N HIS A 66 7.45 4.36 14.91
CA HIS A 66 7.52 2.92 15.12
C HIS A 66 6.44 2.51 16.14
N VAL A 67 5.58 1.58 15.73
CA VAL A 67 4.56 0.96 16.58
C VAL A 67 5.04 -0.44 16.89
N ARG A 68 5.33 -0.71 18.17
CA ARG A 68 5.83 -2.01 18.62
C ARG A 68 4.68 -3.01 18.66
N GLY A 69 4.94 -4.22 18.19
CA GLY A 69 4.06 -5.36 18.37
C GLY A 69 4.37 -6.16 19.65
N PRO A 70 4.10 -7.48 19.65
CA PRO A 70 3.86 -8.32 18.48
C PRO A 70 2.42 -8.22 17.93
N ALA A 71 2.25 -8.51 16.63
CA ALA A 71 0.94 -8.56 15.97
C ALA A 71 0.20 -7.22 15.96
N VAL A 72 0.82 -6.21 15.35
CA VAL A 72 0.16 -4.94 15.02
C VAL A 72 -0.87 -5.18 13.92
N GLU A 73 -2.14 -4.89 14.19
CA GLU A 73 -3.25 -5.19 13.29
C GLU A 73 -3.49 -4.03 12.30
N ILE A 74 -3.62 -4.35 11.01
CA ILE A 74 -4.01 -3.38 9.97
C ILE A 74 -5.53 -3.22 10.05
N VAL A 75 -5.97 -2.07 10.55
CA VAL A 75 -7.39 -1.71 10.69
C VAL A 75 -7.96 -1.21 9.37
N SER A 76 -7.16 -0.41 8.64
CA SER A 76 -7.51 0.03 7.30
C SER A 76 -6.26 0.32 6.48
N LEU A 77 -6.38 0.15 5.17
CA LEU A 77 -5.32 0.43 4.23
C LEU A 77 -5.93 0.97 2.94
N ALA A 78 -5.37 2.06 2.45
CA ALA A 78 -5.69 2.66 1.16
C ALA A 78 -4.39 2.98 0.43
N GLY A 79 -4.45 2.99 -0.88
CA GLY A 79 -3.28 3.29 -1.67
C GLY A 79 -3.43 2.85 -3.11
N GLU A 80 -2.37 3.11 -3.86
CA GLU A 80 -2.27 2.72 -5.25
C GLU A 80 -0.86 2.24 -5.56
N VAL A 81 -0.77 1.49 -6.65
CA VAL A 81 0.47 1.12 -7.30
C VAL A 81 0.52 1.88 -8.61
N ARG A 82 1.67 2.49 -8.91
CA ARG A 82 1.90 3.24 -10.15
C ARG A 82 3.17 2.78 -10.83
N SER A 83 3.15 2.78 -12.16
CA SER A 83 4.37 2.57 -12.94
C SER A 83 5.26 3.80 -12.87
N THR A 84 6.55 3.59 -12.75
CA THR A 84 7.57 4.65 -12.76
C THR A 84 8.25 4.77 -14.14
N PRO A 85 8.93 5.90 -14.42
CA PRO A 85 9.61 6.10 -15.70
C PRO A 85 10.69 5.06 -16.04
N ASP A 86 11.28 4.42 -15.03
CA ASP A 86 12.26 3.32 -15.19
C ASP A 86 11.61 1.97 -15.53
N GLY A 87 10.27 1.93 -15.68
CA GLY A 87 9.52 0.73 -16.02
C GLY A 87 9.15 -0.15 -14.83
N SER A 88 9.64 0.16 -13.63
CA SER A 88 9.23 -0.53 -12.41
C SER A 88 7.85 -0.05 -11.92
N VAL A 89 7.35 -0.65 -10.84
CA VAL A 89 6.14 -0.19 -10.14
C VAL A 89 6.49 0.22 -8.72
N ARG A 90 5.74 1.18 -8.18
CA ARG A 90 5.86 1.63 -6.79
C ARG A 90 4.50 1.69 -6.13
N ALA A 91 4.41 1.13 -4.93
CA ALA A 91 3.24 1.22 -4.09
C ALA A 91 3.33 2.44 -3.15
N ALA A 92 2.25 3.22 -3.09
CA ALA A 92 2.06 4.28 -2.11
C ALA A 92 0.88 3.88 -1.21
N LEU A 93 1.19 3.30 -0.07
CA LEU A 93 0.19 2.75 0.86
C LEU A 93 0.14 3.61 2.13
N THR A 94 -1.07 3.94 2.56
CA THR A 94 -1.35 4.63 3.82
C THR A 94 -2.41 3.83 4.57
N GLY A 95 -2.29 3.76 5.88
CA GLY A 95 -3.25 3.01 6.66
C GLY A 95 -3.31 3.43 8.10
N VAL A 96 -4.17 2.69 8.79
CA VAL A 96 -4.38 2.78 10.22
C VAL A 96 -4.08 1.41 10.81
N VAL A 97 -3.30 1.39 11.88
CA VAL A 97 -2.94 0.18 12.61
C VAL A 97 -3.34 0.28 14.07
N ALA A 98 -3.61 -0.86 14.70
CA ALA A 98 -3.82 -0.98 16.13
C ALA A 98 -2.65 -1.75 16.78
N ASP A 99 -2.10 -1.20 17.86
CA ASP A 99 -1.12 -1.92 18.69
C ASP A 99 -1.80 -3.02 19.54
N PRO A 100 -1.03 -3.87 20.24
CA PRO A 100 -1.58 -4.95 21.06
C PRO A 100 -2.49 -4.47 22.20
N GLU A 101 -2.31 -3.23 22.65
CA GLU A 101 -3.15 -2.57 23.66
C GLU A 101 -4.42 -1.94 23.06
N GLY A 102 -4.57 -1.95 21.73
CA GLY A 102 -5.71 -1.39 20.99
C GLY A 102 -5.60 0.11 20.72
N ASN A 103 -4.44 0.74 20.95
CA ASN A 103 -4.21 2.13 20.55
C ASN A 103 -4.01 2.20 19.03
N VAL A 104 -4.51 3.28 18.44
CA VAL A 104 -4.58 3.43 16.99
C VAL A 104 -3.56 4.45 16.48
N HIS A 105 -2.85 4.08 15.41
CA HIS A 105 -1.84 4.91 14.77
C HIS A 105 -2.08 4.97 13.26
N GLY A 106 -1.79 6.10 12.62
CA GLY A 106 -2.07 6.28 11.19
C GLY A 106 -0.96 7.02 10.45
N GLY A 107 -0.68 6.58 9.23
CA GLY A 107 0.34 7.18 8.38
C GLY A 107 0.67 6.33 7.15
N PRO A 108 1.50 6.85 6.23
CA PRO A 108 2.03 6.08 5.12
C PRO A 108 2.92 4.94 5.62
N PHE A 109 2.79 3.74 5.06
CA PHE A 109 3.65 2.62 5.37
C PHE A 109 5.04 2.82 4.73
N VAL A 110 6.09 2.60 5.51
CA VAL A 110 7.47 2.65 5.03
C VAL A 110 7.85 1.32 4.39
N ALA A 111 8.25 1.34 3.13
CA ALA A 111 8.65 0.14 2.39
C ALA A 111 9.85 -0.55 3.05
N GLY A 112 9.79 -1.88 3.17
CA GLY A 112 10.83 -2.70 3.79
C GLY A 112 10.86 -2.66 5.33
N ALA A 113 9.90 -1.98 5.97
CA ALA A 113 9.85 -1.80 7.42
C ALA A 113 8.51 -2.25 8.04
N ASN A 114 7.70 -3.00 7.29
CA ASN A 114 6.38 -3.47 7.73
C ASN A 114 6.25 -4.96 7.39
N THR A 115 6.95 -5.80 8.16
CA THR A 115 6.97 -7.25 7.97
C THR A 115 5.66 -7.88 8.41
N ILE A 116 5.07 -8.72 7.55
CA ILE A 116 3.82 -9.43 7.82
C ILE A 116 4.04 -10.49 8.91
N CYS A 117 3.17 -10.49 9.92
CA CYS A 117 3.23 -11.40 11.06
C CYS A 117 2.57 -12.75 10.74
N MET A 118 1.29 -12.76 10.37
CA MET A 118 0.53 -14.00 10.10
C MET A 118 0.04 -14.09 8.65
N THR A 119 -0.65 -13.06 8.19
CA THR A 119 -1.18 -13.00 6.84
C THR A 119 -1.46 -11.56 6.48
N PHE A 120 -1.38 -11.25 5.20
CA PHE A 120 -1.90 -10.02 4.63
C PHE A 120 -2.73 -10.36 3.41
N GLU A 121 -4.03 -10.11 3.49
CA GLU A 121 -4.97 -10.32 2.39
C GLU A 121 -5.25 -8.97 1.73
N VAL A 122 -5.19 -8.92 0.40
CA VAL A 122 -5.37 -7.68 -0.35
C VAL A 122 -6.14 -7.94 -1.63
N THR A 123 -7.06 -7.04 -1.94
CA THR A 123 -7.73 -6.95 -3.23
C THR A 123 -7.19 -5.74 -3.98
N LEU A 124 -6.58 -6.00 -5.14
CA LEU A 124 -6.12 -4.99 -6.08
C LEU A 124 -7.04 -4.94 -7.29
N GLU A 125 -7.41 -3.74 -7.73
CA GLU A 125 -8.10 -3.53 -9.00
C GLU A 125 -7.18 -2.75 -9.94
N GLU A 126 -6.93 -3.33 -11.11
CA GLU A 126 -6.11 -2.72 -12.15
C GLU A 126 -6.73 -1.40 -12.62
N TRP A 127 -5.88 -0.40 -12.77
CA TRP A 127 -6.23 0.88 -13.36
C TRP A 127 -5.58 1.01 -14.74
N LEU A 128 -6.39 1.36 -15.73
CA LEU A 128 -5.98 1.56 -17.11
C LEU A 128 -6.17 3.04 -17.46
N PRO A 129 -5.16 3.90 -17.22
CA PRO A 129 -5.22 5.29 -17.62
C PRO A 129 -5.48 5.41 -19.13
N GLU A 130 -6.36 6.32 -19.51
CA GLU A 130 -6.39 6.81 -20.89
C GLU A 130 -5.01 7.40 -21.21
N ALA A 131 -4.45 7.04 -22.36
CA ALA A 131 -3.22 7.69 -22.80
C ALA A 131 -3.44 9.21 -22.80
N ALA A 132 -2.54 9.96 -22.18
CA ALA A 132 -2.62 11.41 -22.22
C ALA A 132 -2.67 11.83 -23.69
N SER A 133 -3.78 12.47 -24.09
CA SER A 133 -3.90 13.03 -25.43
C SER A 133 -2.67 13.90 -25.68
N ALA A 134 -1.83 13.47 -26.62
CA ALA A 134 -0.61 14.19 -27.01
C ALA A 134 -0.95 15.59 -27.55
#